data_AF-A0AAD1KFG1-F1
#
_entry.id   AF-A0AAD1KFG1-F1
#
_cell.length_a   1.000
_cell.length_b   1.000
_cell.length_c   1.000
_cell.angle_alpha   90.00
_cell.angle_beta   90.00
_cell.angle_gamma   90.00
#
_symmetry.space_group_name_H-M   'P 1'
#
loop_
_entity.id
_entity.type
_entity.pdbx_description
1 polymer ?
#
loop_
_entity_poly.entity_id
_entity_poly.type
_entity_poly.pdbx_seq_one_letter_code
_entity_poly.pdbx_strand_id
1 'polypeptide(L)'
;MAADDDAWQLSSSPFGCRLSVAVAGAGLLQLELLPGQHSNLSLISSWLNQAHSVNASVGYPAWGEGFPGKVQSRQMQWQTGKASLRSGELGVFIKGLEQGWRWTFELGQSDGFLLEVDTLSARSQLQPLRQCRQQLLPQDYDYVHDLSIFYPSGIAGMDSSMQADIQAVARYVAVDRNIKKILIDGHADDGSSRLADLVLSKDRVENVVAALVELGVKRQMIEARHHGNRQPYSKEQSEVNRRVRIRLVKAV
;
A
#
# COMPACT_ATOMS: atom_id res chain seq x y z
N MET A 1 -2.82 -9.45 -40.28
CA MET A 1 -2.92 -9.71 -38.84
C MET A 1 -1.57 -9.38 -38.26
N ALA A 2 -1.38 -8.14 -37.81
CA ALA A 2 -0.14 -7.67 -37.20
C ALA A 2 -0.36 -7.65 -35.67
N ALA A 3 0.67 -8.03 -34.93
CA ALA A 3 0.63 -8.29 -33.50
C ALA A 3 0.11 -7.11 -32.67
N ASP A 4 -0.82 -7.41 -31.78
CA ASP A 4 -1.47 -6.53 -30.81
C ASP A 4 -0.57 -6.40 -29.55
N ASP A 5 0.75 -6.24 -29.74
CA ASP A 5 1.79 -6.40 -28.69
C ASP A 5 2.12 -5.11 -27.91
N ASP A 6 1.57 -3.95 -28.28
CA ASP A 6 1.89 -2.63 -27.70
C ASP A 6 0.75 -2.01 -26.86
N ALA A 7 -0.28 -2.79 -26.52
CA ALA A 7 -1.42 -2.28 -25.75
C ALA A 7 -1.16 -2.30 -24.23
N TRP A 8 -1.59 -1.24 -23.54
CA TRP A 8 -1.58 -1.21 -22.08
C TRP A 8 -2.48 -2.30 -21.49
N GLN A 9 -1.91 -3.09 -20.58
CA GLN A 9 -2.59 -4.16 -19.86
C GLN A 9 -2.78 -3.79 -18.40
N LEU A 10 -3.97 -4.05 -17.86
CA LEU A 10 -4.28 -3.84 -16.44
C LEU A 10 -4.50 -5.20 -15.75
N SER A 11 -3.74 -5.44 -14.69
CA SER A 11 -4.02 -6.49 -13.71
C SER A 11 -4.52 -5.84 -12.42
N SER A 12 -5.68 -6.25 -11.93
CA SER A 12 -6.32 -5.67 -10.75
C SER A 12 -6.59 -6.72 -9.66
N SER A 13 -6.38 -6.32 -8.41
CA SER A 13 -6.75 -7.08 -7.22
C SER A 13 -6.88 -6.12 -6.03
N PRO A 14 -7.50 -6.55 -4.91
CA PRO A 14 -7.49 -5.78 -3.67
C PRO A 14 -6.06 -5.47 -3.15
N PHE A 15 -5.07 -6.25 -3.57
CA PHE A 15 -3.66 -6.12 -3.14
C PHE A 15 -2.82 -5.25 -4.08
N GLY A 16 -3.37 -4.82 -5.22
CA GLY A 16 -2.62 -4.00 -6.17
C GLY A 16 -3.29 -3.85 -7.52
N CYS A 17 -3.06 -2.68 -8.12
CA CYS A 17 -3.41 -2.35 -9.50
C CYS A 17 -2.11 -2.19 -10.27
N ARG A 18 -1.88 -3.05 -11.27
CA ARG A 18 -0.69 -3.03 -12.09
C ARG A 18 -1.06 -2.71 -13.52
N LEU A 19 -0.63 -1.55 -13.99
CA LEU A 19 -0.77 -1.11 -15.36
C LEU A 19 0.59 -1.26 -16.06
N SER A 20 0.64 -2.03 -17.14
CA SER A 20 1.90 -2.39 -17.80
C SER A 20 1.83 -2.24 -19.32
N VAL A 21 2.95 -1.88 -19.93
CA VAL A 21 3.09 -1.78 -21.39
C VAL A 21 4.50 -2.20 -21.81
N ALA A 22 4.59 -2.94 -22.91
CA ALA A 22 5.87 -3.23 -23.54
C ALA A 22 6.40 -1.95 -24.20
N VAL A 23 7.67 -1.63 -23.97
CA VAL A 23 8.32 -0.47 -24.57
C VAL A 23 9.40 -0.99 -25.49
N ALA A 24 9.24 -0.71 -26.79
CA ALA A 24 10.17 -1.14 -27.83
C ALA A 24 11.61 -0.73 -27.47
N GLY A 25 12.53 -1.68 -27.61
CA GLY A 25 13.94 -1.47 -27.28
C GLY A 25 14.28 -1.41 -25.79
N ALA A 26 13.29 -1.42 -24.87
CA ALA A 26 13.54 -1.25 -23.44
C ALA A 26 13.11 -2.44 -22.59
N GLY A 27 11.97 -3.07 -22.88
CA GLY A 27 11.40 -4.13 -22.07
C GLY A 27 10.00 -3.76 -21.58
N LEU A 28 9.77 -3.80 -20.26
CA LEU A 28 8.44 -3.61 -19.66
C LEU A 28 8.40 -2.37 -18.78
N LEU A 29 7.49 -1.46 -19.08
CA LEU A 29 7.13 -0.38 -18.16
C LEU A 29 5.92 -0.78 -17.31
N GLN A 30 5.99 -0.51 -16.01
CA GLN A 30 4.97 -0.92 -15.06
C GLN A 30 4.69 0.15 -14.02
N LEU A 31 3.45 0.62 -13.94
CA LEU A 31 2.91 1.43 -12.85
C LEU A 31 2.12 0.53 -11.90
N GLU A 32 2.53 0.48 -10.65
CA GLU A 32 1.82 -0.23 -9.57
C GLU A 32 1.23 0.77 -8.59
N LEU A 33 -0.05 0.60 -8.28
CA LEU A 33 -0.75 1.22 -7.17
C LEU A 33 -1.04 0.14 -6.14
N LEU A 34 -0.60 0.35 -4.90
CA LEU A 34 -0.59 -0.64 -3.83
C LEU A 34 -1.42 -0.13 -2.63
N PRO A 35 -1.77 -1.02 -1.69
CA PRO A 35 -2.33 -0.63 -0.41
C PRO A 35 -1.48 0.42 0.33
N GLY A 36 -2.06 1.09 1.33
CA GLY A 36 -1.35 2.16 2.07
C GLY A 36 -1.05 3.42 1.25
N GLN A 37 -1.70 3.57 0.08
CA GLN A 37 -1.42 4.64 -0.90
C GLN A 37 0.00 4.60 -1.47
N HIS A 38 0.64 3.42 -1.43
CA HIS A 38 1.94 3.24 -2.05
C HIS A 38 1.82 3.10 -3.57
N SER A 39 2.85 3.53 -4.27
CA SER A 39 2.98 3.37 -5.71
C SER A 39 4.42 3.22 -6.14
N ASN A 40 4.60 2.56 -7.27
CA ASN A 40 5.89 2.29 -7.87
C ASN A 40 5.78 2.41 -9.39
N LEU A 41 6.71 3.12 -10.02
CA LEU A 41 6.88 3.11 -11.47
C LEU A 41 8.20 2.43 -11.75
N SER A 42 8.18 1.42 -12.62
CA SER A 42 9.34 0.62 -12.91
C SER A 42 9.53 0.43 -14.39
N LEU A 43 10.78 0.59 -14.84
CA LEU A 43 11.23 0.18 -16.16
C LEU A 43 12.11 -1.07 -15.97
N ILE A 44 11.61 -2.21 -16.43
CA ILE A 44 12.28 -3.51 -16.33
C ILE A 44 12.89 -3.82 -17.68
N SER A 45 14.20 -4.04 -17.70
CA SER A 45 14.94 -4.29 -18.93
C SER A 45 15.98 -5.38 -18.72
N SER A 46 15.90 -6.43 -19.52
CA SER A 46 16.81 -7.59 -19.45
C SER A 46 18.21 -7.30 -20.01
N TRP A 47 18.39 -6.23 -20.80
CA TRP A 47 19.69 -5.87 -21.39
C TRP A 47 20.40 -4.76 -20.61
N LEU A 48 19.70 -3.99 -19.78
CA LEU A 48 20.34 -3.09 -18.83
C LEU A 48 20.92 -3.88 -17.64
N ASN A 49 22.06 -4.54 -17.84
CA ASN A 49 22.74 -5.27 -16.77
C ASN A 49 23.66 -4.35 -15.93
N GLN A 50 23.85 -3.09 -16.33
CA GLN A 50 24.69 -2.11 -15.64
C GLN A 50 23.89 -0.90 -15.15
N ALA A 51 24.38 -0.24 -14.10
CA ALA A 51 23.74 0.94 -13.51
C ALA A 51 23.90 2.16 -14.43
N HIS A 52 22.94 2.35 -15.34
CA HIS A 52 22.81 3.57 -16.12
C HIS A 52 21.95 4.59 -15.34
N SER A 53 22.26 5.88 -15.49
CA SER A 53 21.35 6.93 -15.04
C SER A 53 20.09 6.87 -15.89
N VAL A 54 18.93 6.67 -15.25
CA VAL A 54 17.64 6.72 -15.92
C VAL A 54 16.87 7.93 -15.41
N ASN A 55 16.55 8.86 -16.30
CA ASN A 55 15.72 10.02 -15.98
C ASN A 55 14.34 9.84 -16.60
N ALA A 56 13.33 9.69 -15.75
CA ALA A 56 11.94 9.69 -16.17
C ALA A 56 11.45 11.14 -16.24
N SER A 57 10.81 11.51 -17.34
CA SER A 57 10.21 12.83 -17.52
C SER A 57 8.75 12.70 -17.94
N VAL A 58 7.95 13.66 -17.49
CA VAL A 58 6.59 13.87 -17.95
C VAL A 58 6.52 15.19 -18.70
N GLY A 59 5.84 15.22 -19.83
CA GLY A 59 5.70 16.39 -20.70
C GLY A 59 4.31 16.47 -21.33
N TYR A 60 3.95 17.62 -21.86
CA TYR A 60 2.71 17.75 -22.63
C TYR A 60 2.71 16.85 -23.87
N PRO A 61 1.53 16.50 -24.43
CA PRO A 61 1.44 15.77 -25.69
C PRO A 61 2.19 16.50 -26.81
N ALA A 62 2.77 15.74 -27.76
CA ALA A 62 3.63 16.28 -28.82
C ALA A 62 2.94 17.30 -29.76
N TRP A 63 1.60 17.27 -29.85
CA TRP A 63 0.79 18.19 -30.65
C TRP A 63 0.46 19.52 -29.94
N GLY A 64 0.90 19.71 -28.69
CA GLY A 64 0.71 20.96 -27.95
C GLY A 64 1.76 22.00 -28.33
N GLU A 65 1.52 22.80 -29.37
CA GLU A 65 2.38 23.94 -29.70
C GLU A 65 2.50 24.93 -28.50
N GLY A 66 3.70 25.46 -28.27
CA GLY A 66 3.95 26.50 -27.27
C GLY A 66 4.11 26.03 -25.81
N PHE A 67 3.99 24.74 -25.53
CA PHE A 67 4.22 24.19 -24.19
C PHE A 67 5.68 23.72 -24.00
N PRO A 68 6.27 23.85 -22.80
CA PRO A 68 7.60 23.32 -22.54
C PRO A 68 7.60 21.79 -22.74
N GLY A 69 8.60 21.27 -23.46
CA GLY A 69 8.69 19.85 -23.81
C GLY A 69 8.81 18.88 -22.63
N LYS A 70 9.14 19.40 -21.43
CA LYS A 70 9.19 18.69 -20.14
C LYS A 70 8.50 19.52 -19.06
N VAL A 71 7.57 18.90 -18.33
CA VAL A 71 6.92 19.47 -17.14
C VAL A 71 7.77 19.18 -15.90
N GLN A 72 8.20 17.93 -15.75
CA GLN A 72 8.99 17.50 -14.60
C GLN A 72 9.87 16.30 -14.97
N SER A 73 11.07 16.22 -14.38
CA SER A 73 11.98 15.09 -14.52
C SER A 73 12.41 14.58 -13.14
N ARG A 74 12.61 13.26 -13.02
CA ARG A 74 13.05 12.56 -11.82
C ARG A 74 14.04 11.47 -12.20
N GLN A 75 15.13 11.40 -11.43
CA GLN A 75 16.11 10.33 -11.58
C GLN A 75 15.59 9.07 -10.90
N MET A 76 15.53 7.97 -11.65
CA MET A 76 15.11 6.67 -11.15
C MET A 76 16.27 5.96 -10.45
N GLN A 77 15.94 5.15 -9.44
CA GLN A 77 16.91 4.30 -8.74
C GLN A 77 17.10 2.99 -9.49
N TRP A 78 18.34 2.72 -9.90
CA TRP A 78 18.72 1.49 -10.60
C TRP A 78 19.07 0.36 -9.62
N GLN A 79 18.45 -0.81 -9.77
CA GLN A 79 18.78 -2.02 -9.04
C GLN A 79 18.48 -3.26 -9.90
N THR A 80 19.51 -4.03 -10.26
CA THR A 80 19.43 -5.37 -10.88
C THR A 80 18.37 -5.49 -12.01
N GLY A 81 18.61 -4.86 -13.17
CA GLY A 81 17.70 -4.97 -14.33
C GLY A 81 16.44 -4.10 -14.24
N LYS A 82 16.30 -3.28 -13.19
CA LYS A 82 15.11 -2.47 -12.92
C LYS A 82 15.48 -1.05 -12.49
N ALA A 83 14.94 -0.05 -13.19
CA ALA A 83 14.89 1.33 -12.72
C ALA A 83 13.54 1.57 -12.03
N SER A 84 13.52 2.24 -10.87
CA SER A 84 12.27 2.51 -10.14
C SER A 84 12.16 3.92 -9.56
N LEU A 85 10.93 4.41 -9.47
CA LEU A 85 10.52 5.61 -8.71
C LEU A 85 9.48 5.23 -7.67
N ARG A 86 9.60 5.80 -6.48
CA ARG A 86 8.70 5.51 -5.34
C ARG A 86 7.60 6.56 -5.22
N SER A 87 6.58 6.23 -4.43
CA SER A 87 5.34 7.00 -4.24
C SER A 87 5.49 8.53 -4.17
N GLY A 88 6.43 9.05 -3.39
CA GLY A 88 6.61 10.50 -3.17
C GLY A 88 6.91 11.30 -4.44
N GLU A 89 7.34 10.63 -5.52
CA GLU A 89 7.75 11.27 -6.77
C GLU A 89 6.75 11.05 -7.92
N LEU A 90 5.75 10.16 -7.72
CA LEU A 90 4.88 9.66 -8.79
C LEU A 90 3.60 10.44 -9.03
N GLY A 91 3.22 11.34 -8.12
CA GLY A 91 1.96 12.09 -8.23
C GLY A 91 1.79 12.79 -9.58
N VAL A 92 2.86 13.40 -10.10
CA VAL A 92 2.85 14.09 -11.41
C VAL A 92 2.75 13.12 -12.59
N PHE A 93 3.38 11.94 -12.49
CA PHE A 93 3.33 10.92 -13.53
C PHE A 93 1.91 10.37 -13.63
N ILE A 94 1.32 9.95 -12.51
CA ILE A 94 -0.06 9.43 -12.44
C ILE A 94 -1.05 10.48 -12.98
N LYS A 95 -0.93 11.74 -12.54
CA LYS A 95 -1.75 12.84 -13.06
C LYS A 95 -1.55 13.01 -14.56
N GLY A 96 -0.30 12.97 -15.03
CA GLY A 96 0.03 13.08 -16.44
C GLY A 96 -0.61 11.96 -17.27
N LEU A 97 -0.53 10.71 -16.82
CA LEU A 97 -1.18 9.58 -17.47
C LEU A 97 -2.70 9.76 -17.56
N GLU A 98 -3.34 10.23 -16.49
CA GLU A 98 -4.79 10.53 -16.48
C GLU A 98 -5.15 11.67 -17.47
N GLN A 99 -4.21 12.56 -17.78
CA GLN A 99 -4.36 13.69 -18.70
C GLN A 99 -3.82 13.43 -20.11
N GLY A 100 -3.31 12.23 -20.41
CA GLY A 100 -2.70 11.89 -21.69
C GLY A 100 -1.36 12.59 -21.95
N TRP A 101 -0.68 13.05 -20.90
CA TRP A 101 0.67 13.62 -20.98
C TRP A 101 1.68 12.56 -21.38
N ARG A 102 2.68 12.96 -22.17
CA ARG A 102 3.74 12.09 -22.66
C ARG A 102 4.69 11.72 -21.54
N TRP A 103 5.11 10.46 -21.50
CA TRP A 103 6.19 10.00 -20.62
C TRP A 103 7.42 9.65 -21.46
N THR A 104 8.59 10.07 -21.00
CA THR A 104 9.86 9.75 -21.64
C THR A 104 10.89 9.29 -20.63
N PHE A 105 11.73 8.34 -21.02
CA PHE A 105 12.80 7.82 -20.18
C PHE A 105 14.12 7.99 -20.93
N GLU A 106 15.04 8.76 -20.35
CA GLU A 106 16.39 8.97 -20.89
C GLU A 106 17.36 8.06 -20.14
N LEU A 107 18.01 7.14 -20.87
CA LEU A 107 18.92 6.15 -20.31
C LEU A 107 20.36 6.47 -20.73
N GLY A 108 21.26 6.67 -19.76
CA GLY A 108 22.66 7.00 -20.00
C GLY A 108 22.96 8.51 -19.99
N GLN A 109 24.14 8.89 -20.50
CA GLN A 109 24.64 10.27 -20.61
C GLN A 109 25.13 10.54 -22.04
N SER A 110 25.03 11.80 -22.50
CA SER A 110 25.47 12.41 -23.78
C SER A 110 25.08 11.75 -25.12
N ASP A 111 24.98 10.42 -25.20
CA ASP A 111 24.49 9.61 -26.34
C ASP A 111 23.45 8.56 -25.86
N GLY A 112 22.65 8.95 -24.86
CA GLY A 112 21.69 8.06 -24.20
C GLY A 112 20.50 7.67 -25.07
N PHE A 113 19.87 6.54 -24.74
CA PHE A 113 18.64 6.10 -25.40
C PHE A 113 17.44 6.89 -24.83
N LEU A 114 16.66 7.49 -25.71
CA LEU A 114 15.37 8.11 -25.35
C LEU A 114 14.26 7.12 -25.67
N LEU A 115 13.55 6.69 -24.64
CA LEU A 115 12.33 5.91 -24.78
C LEU A 115 11.13 6.83 -24.65
N GLU A 116 10.23 6.76 -25.62
CA GLU A 116 8.94 7.43 -25.56
C GLU A 116 7.85 6.39 -25.32
N VAL A 117 6.93 6.72 -24.42
CA VAL A 117 5.82 5.86 -24.07
C VAL A 117 4.54 6.50 -24.56
N ASP A 118 3.80 5.77 -25.40
CA ASP A 118 2.47 6.18 -25.82
C ASP A 118 1.50 6.05 -24.64
N THR A 119 1.20 7.17 -23.99
CA THR A 119 0.22 7.23 -22.90
C THR A 119 -1.22 7.38 -23.39
N LEU A 120 -1.45 7.67 -24.68
CA LEU A 120 -2.79 7.85 -25.23
C LEU A 120 -3.51 6.51 -25.39
N SER A 121 -2.79 5.45 -25.76
CA SER A 121 -3.34 4.09 -25.80
C SER A 121 -3.73 3.55 -24.42
N ALA A 122 -3.24 4.15 -23.32
CA ALA A 122 -3.65 3.80 -21.96
C ALA A 122 -5.08 4.23 -21.62
N ARG A 123 -5.72 5.09 -22.45
CA ARG A 123 -7.01 5.71 -22.17
C ARG A 123 -8.12 4.71 -21.82
N SER A 124 -8.14 3.56 -22.51
CA SER A 124 -9.11 2.48 -22.27
C SER A 124 -8.96 1.86 -20.87
N GLN A 125 -7.77 1.92 -20.28
CA GLN A 125 -7.47 1.36 -18.96
C GLN A 125 -7.62 2.36 -17.80
N LEU A 126 -7.78 3.67 -18.07
CA LEU A 126 -7.81 4.69 -17.01
C LEU A 126 -9.02 4.57 -16.08
N GLN A 127 -10.21 4.29 -16.61
CA GLN A 127 -11.40 4.08 -15.79
C GLN A 127 -11.27 2.79 -14.95
N PRO A 128 -10.92 1.63 -15.54
CA PRO A 128 -10.61 0.43 -14.77
C PRO A 128 -9.52 0.63 -13.70
N LEU A 129 -8.46 1.39 -14.00
CA LEU A 129 -7.40 1.70 -13.03
C LEU A 129 -7.94 2.52 -11.85
N ARG A 130 -8.76 3.54 -12.10
CA ARG A 130 -9.41 4.33 -11.04
C ARG A 130 -10.33 3.47 -10.17
N GLN A 131 -11.09 2.57 -10.77
CA GLN A 131 -11.96 1.63 -10.04
C GLN A 131 -11.12 0.68 -9.17
N CYS A 132 -10.04 0.13 -9.73
CA CYS A 132 -9.12 -0.71 -8.97
C CYS A 132 -8.53 0.06 -7.78
N ARG A 133 -8.07 1.31 -7.98
CA ARG A 133 -7.53 2.15 -6.90
C ARG A 133 -8.51 2.35 -5.74
N GLN A 134 -9.80 2.44 -6.03
CA GLN A 134 -10.85 2.57 -5.00
C GLN A 134 -11.13 1.27 -4.23
N GLN A 135 -10.76 0.12 -4.81
CA GLN A 135 -10.96 -1.21 -4.23
C GLN A 135 -9.73 -1.75 -3.51
N LEU A 136 -8.60 -1.02 -3.56
CA LEU A 136 -7.39 -1.39 -2.83
C LEU A 136 -7.65 -1.45 -1.32
N LEU A 137 -6.92 -2.35 -0.67
CA LEU A 137 -6.90 -2.39 0.79
C LEU A 137 -6.33 -1.07 1.34
N PRO A 138 -6.86 -0.58 2.47
CA PRO A 138 -6.54 0.76 2.97
C PRO A 138 -5.11 0.88 3.51
N GLN A 139 -4.51 -0.24 3.94
CA GLN A 139 -3.18 -0.31 4.56
C GLN A 139 -2.42 -1.52 4.03
N ASP A 140 -1.10 -1.56 4.20
CA ASP A 140 -0.28 -2.72 3.86
C ASP A 140 -0.49 -3.90 4.81
N TYR A 141 -0.16 -5.10 4.32
CA TYR A 141 -0.19 -6.30 5.15
C TYR A 141 0.81 -6.19 6.30
N ASP A 142 1.99 -5.63 6.05
CA ASP A 142 3.02 -5.43 7.08
C ASP A 142 2.54 -4.53 8.22
N TYR A 143 1.60 -3.62 7.95
CA TYR A 143 0.96 -2.81 8.98
C TYR A 143 -0.11 -3.60 9.76
N VAL A 144 -1.02 -4.30 9.07
CA VAL A 144 -2.19 -4.91 9.72
C VAL A 144 -1.95 -6.29 10.34
N HIS A 145 -0.89 -7.01 9.94
CA HIS A 145 -0.68 -8.39 10.38
C HIS A 145 -0.30 -8.49 11.86
N ASP A 146 0.26 -7.43 12.42
CA ASP A 146 0.68 -7.33 13.81
C ASP A 146 0.50 -5.88 14.31
N LEU A 147 -0.76 -5.52 14.56
CA LEU A 147 -1.18 -4.17 14.87
C LEU A 147 -1.38 -3.98 16.38
N SER A 148 -0.88 -2.86 16.93
CA SER A 148 -1.15 -2.47 18.31
C SER A 148 -1.99 -1.19 18.34
N ILE A 149 -3.19 -1.29 18.91
CA ILE A 149 -4.07 -0.16 19.18
C ILE A 149 -3.79 0.34 20.59
N PHE A 150 -3.40 1.60 20.72
CA PHE A 150 -3.08 2.22 22.01
C PHE A 150 -4.25 3.01 22.57
N TYR A 151 -4.42 3.00 23.89
CA TYR A 151 -5.55 3.64 24.55
C TYR A 151 -5.09 4.75 25.51
N PRO A 152 -5.88 5.83 25.66
CA PRO A 152 -5.76 6.74 26.78
C PRO A 152 -5.93 6.04 28.14
N SER A 153 -5.43 6.65 29.21
CA SER A 153 -5.58 6.08 30.55
C SER A 153 -7.05 5.98 30.97
N GLY A 154 -7.42 4.87 31.63
CA GLY A 154 -8.77 4.64 32.16
C GLY A 154 -9.91 4.48 31.14
N ILE A 155 -9.63 4.55 29.84
CA ILE A 155 -10.66 4.53 28.78
C ILE A 155 -10.60 3.24 27.97
N ALA A 156 -11.76 2.66 27.68
CA ALA A 156 -11.93 1.51 26.78
C ALA A 156 -12.59 1.88 25.44
N GLY A 157 -13.08 3.12 25.29
CA GLY A 157 -13.68 3.61 24.05
C GLY A 157 -12.69 3.68 22.88
N MET A 158 -13.21 3.61 21.66
CA MET A 158 -12.44 3.66 20.42
C MET A 158 -12.67 4.99 19.70
N ASP A 159 -11.60 5.62 19.24
CA ASP A 159 -11.68 6.79 18.35
C ASP A 159 -11.77 6.37 16.87
N SER A 160 -11.84 7.36 15.98
CA SER A 160 -11.94 7.12 14.53
C SER A 160 -10.70 6.46 13.92
N SER A 161 -9.50 6.71 14.46
CA SER A 161 -8.27 6.07 14.00
C SER A 161 -8.28 4.59 14.36
N MET A 162 -8.65 4.27 15.60
CA MET A 162 -8.78 2.87 16.05
C MET A 162 -9.83 2.11 15.23
N GLN A 163 -10.95 2.76 14.91
CA GLN A 163 -11.98 2.15 14.07
C GLN A 163 -11.48 1.91 12.63
N ALA A 164 -10.73 2.85 12.06
CA ALA A 164 -10.15 2.70 10.72
C ALA A 164 -9.14 1.53 10.67
N ASP A 165 -8.34 1.37 11.72
CA ASP A 165 -7.40 0.26 11.90
C ASP A 165 -8.11 -1.09 11.97
N ILE A 166 -9.16 -1.19 12.79
CA ILE A 166 -9.97 -2.41 12.89
C ILE A 166 -10.67 -2.72 11.55
N GLN A 167 -11.15 -1.69 10.86
CA GLN A 167 -11.73 -1.84 9.52
C GLN A 167 -10.71 -2.35 8.50
N ALA A 168 -9.46 -1.87 8.56
CA ALA A 168 -8.38 -2.37 7.71
C ALA A 168 -8.14 -3.86 7.96
N VAL A 169 -8.02 -4.28 9.22
CA VAL A 169 -7.88 -5.69 9.61
C VAL A 169 -9.04 -6.54 9.06
N ALA A 170 -10.28 -6.12 9.27
CA ALA A 170 -11.46 -6.86 8.81
C ALA A 170 -11.49 -7.01 7.28
N ARG A 171 -11.11 -5.95 6.54
CA ARG A 171 -10.99 -6.02 5.07
C ARG A 171 -9.97 -7.06 4.62
N TYR A 172 -8.82 -7.15 5.27
CA TYR A 172 -7.82 -8.17 4.97
C TYR A 172 -8.36 -9.58 5.19
N VAL A 173 -9.04 -9.82 6.32
CA VAL A 173 -9.65 -11.11 6.64
C VAL A 173 -10.73 -11.50 5.62
N ALA A 174 -11.46 -10.53 5.08
CA ALA A 174 -12.48 -10.77 4.07
C ALA A 174 -11.90 -11.18 2.70
N VAL A 175 -10.74 -10.64 2.31
CA VAL A 175 -10.15 -10.87 0.98
C VAL A 175 -9.10 -11.98 0.95
N ASP A 176 -8.29 -12.13 2.01
CA ASP A 176 -7.20 -13.11 2.08
C ASP A 176 -7.67 -14.39 2.78
N ARG A 177 -8.03 -15.40 1.97
CA ARG A 177 -8.50 -16.71 2.46
C ARG A 177 -7.43 -17.50 3.19
N ASN A 178 -6.15 -17.11 3.14
CA ASN A 178 -5.08 -17.77 3.87
C ASN A 178 -5.09 -17.40 5.36
N ILE A 179 -5.72 -16.30 5.74
CA ILE A 179 -5.88 -15.92 7.15
C ILE A 179 -6.89 -16.86 7.82
N LYS A 180 -6.46 -17.58 8.87
CA LYS A 180 -7.28 -18.58 9.57
C LYS A 180 -7.70 -18.14 10.96
N LYS A 181 -6.86 -17.36 11.64
CA LYS A 181 -7.13 -16.90 13.01
C LYS A 181 -6.70 -15.45 13.20
N ILE A 182 -7.35 -14.81 14.16
CA ILE A 182 -7.03 -13.49 14.68
C ILE A 182 -6.77 -13.67 16.17
N LEU A 183 -5.57 -13.34 16.62
CA LEU A 183 -5.22 -13.35 18.03
C LEU A 183 -5.33 -11.93 18.56
N ILE A 184 -6.09 -11.74 19.64
CA ILE A 184 -6.30 -10.43 20.28
C ILE A 184 -5.84 -10.52 21.72
N ASP A 185 -4.83 -9.74 22.07
CA ASP A 185 -4.25 -9.68 23.41
C ASP A 185 -4.38 -8.27 23.99
N GLY A 186 -5.14 -8.11 25.07
CA GLY A 186 -5.36 -6.84 25.74
C GLY A 186 -4.51 -6.62 26.98
N HIS A 187 -4.00 -5.40 27.13
CA HIS A 187 -3.14 -4.98 28.23
C HIS A 187 -3.62 -3.64 28.81
N ALA A 188 -3.39 -3.48 30.10
CA ALA A 188 -3.56 -2.22 30.82
C ALA A 188 -2.20 -1.71 31.31
N ASP A 189 -2.15 -0.46 31.77
CA ASP A 189 -1.01 0.10 32.48
C ASP A 189 -0.89 -0.49 33.88
N ASP A 190 0.21 -0.15 34.56
CA ASP A 190 0.32 -0.35 36.00
C ASP A 190 -0.48 0.73 36.74
N GLY A 191 -1.80 0.55 36.74
CA GLY A 191 -2.72 1.35 37.54
C GLY A 191 -2.63 1.02 39.03
N SER A 192 -3.44 1.70 39.84
CA SER A 192 -3.46 1.49 41.30
C SER A 192 -4.16 0.19 41.73
N SER A 193 -4.90 -0.47 40.84
CA SER A 193 -5.68 -1.67 41.15
C SER A 193 -5.60 -2.71 40.04
N ARG A 194 -4.98 -3.85 40.35
CA ARG A 194 -4.88 -5.02 39.46
C ARG A 194 -6.25 -5.52 38.98
N LEU A 195 -7.30 -5.39 39.80
CA LEU A 195 -8.65 -5.79 39.40
C LEU A 195 -9.22 -4.81 38.37
N ALA A 196 -9.02 -3.51 38.57
CA ALA A 196 -9.45 -2.48 37.62
C ALA A 196 -8.72 -2.64 36.28
N ASP A 197 -7.41 -2.88 36.31
CA ASP A 197 -6.59 -3.11 35.12
C ASP A 197 -7.05 -4.36 34.34
N LEU A 198 -7.43 -5.42 35.05
CA LEU A 198 -7.96 -6.63 34.43
C LEU A 198 -9.28 -6.37 33.72
N VAL A 199 -10.23 -5.68 34.39
CA VAL A 199 -11.51 -5.29 33.79
C VAL A 199 -11.30 -4.37 32.58
N LEU A 200 -10.44 -3.35 32.70
CA LEU A 200 -10.17 -2.42 31.61
C LEU A 200 -9.56 -3.11 30.39
N SER A 201 -8.60 -4.02 30.60
CA SER A 201 -8.00 -4.80 29.51
C SER A 201 -9.02 -5.75 28.85
N LYS A 202 -10.00 -6.26 29.62
CA LYS A 202 -11.11 -7.07 29.11
C LYS A 202 -12.03 -6.24 28.23
N ASP A 203 -12.52 -5.10 28.72
CA ASP A 203 -13.46 -4.24 28.00
C ASP A 203 -12.89 -3.78 26.66
N ARG A 204 -11.60 -3.41 26.63
CA ARG A 204 -10.90 -3.06 25.39
C ARG A 204 -10.88 -4.20 24.38
N VAL A 205 -10.57 -5.41 24.83
CA VAL A 205 -10.55 -6.61 23.97
C VAL A 205 -11.95 -6.91 23.45
N GLU A 206 -12.97 -6.85 24.32
CA GLU A 206 -14.35 -7.09 23.93
C GLU A 206 -14.84 -6.06 22.91
N ASN A 207 -14.47 -4.79 23.05
CA ASN A 207 -14.78 -3.74 22.08
C ASN A 207 -14.16 -4.01 20.70
N VAL A 208 -12.88 -4.42 20.64
CA VAL A 208 -12.22 -4.79 19.38
C VAL A 208 -12.87 -6.04 18.76
N VAL A 209 -13.16 -7.05 19.58
CA VAL A 209 -13.86 -8.27 19.13
C VAL A 209 -15.23 -7.94 18.55
N ALA A 210 -16.02 -7.11 19.24
CA ALA A 210 -17.34 -6.69 18.79
C ALA A 210 -17.25 -5.95 17.46
N ALA A 211 -16.34 -4.97 17.33
CA ALA A 211 -16.14 -4.22 16.10
C ALA A 211 -15.74 -5.13 14.92
N LEU A 212 -14.83 -6.08 15.11
CA LEU A 212 -14.47 -7.04 14.06
C LEU A 212 -15.65 -7.91 13.63
N VAL A 213 -16.46 -8.37 14.59
CA VAL A 213 -17.65 -9.18 14.32
C VAL A 213 -18.72 -8.38 13.57
N GLU A 214 -18.96 -7.13 13.96
CA GLU A 214 -19.86 -6.21 13.25
C GLU A 214 -19.42 -5.96 11.80
N LEU A 215 -18.10 -5.93 11.56
CA LEU A 215 -17.50 -5.82 10.23
C LEU A 215 -17.51 -7.14 9.43
N GLY A 216 -18.12 -8.20 9.96
CA GLY A 216 -18.32 -9.48 9.26
C GLY A 216 -17.26 -10.54 9.52
N VAL A 217 -16.32 -10.30 10.44
CA VAL A 217 -15.37 -11.34 10.85
C VAL A 217 -16.09 -12.40 11.68
N LYS A 218 -15.95 -13.67 11.31
CA LYS A 218 -16.58 -14.77 12.05
C LYS A 218 -15.97 -14.89 13.44
N ARG A 219 -16.80 -14.86 14.49
CA ARG A 219 -16.35 -14.96 15.90
C ARG A 219 -15.41 -16.14 16.17
N GLN A 220 -15.62 -17.27 15.49
CA GLN A 220 -14.80 -18.49 15.61
C GLN A 220 -13.36 -18.33 15.09
N MET A 221 -13.07 -17.31 14.28
CA MET A 221 -11.70 -16.99 13.85
C MET A 221 -10.93 -16.24 14.94
N ILE A 222 -11.62 -15.69 15.95
CA ILE A 222 -11.03 -14.77 16.92
C ILE A 222 -10.72 -15.50 18.22
N GLU A 223 -9.45 -15.52 18.60
CA GLU A 223 -8.99 -15.94 19.93
C GLU A 223 -8.60 -14.69 20.72
N ALA A 224 -9.34 -14.42 21.79
CA ALA A 224 -9.20 -13.18 22.55
C ALA A 224 -8.77 -13.46 23.99
N ARG A 225 -7.78 -12.72 24.48
CA ARG A 225 -7.22 -12.82 25.83
C ARG A 225 -6.96 -11.43 26.39
N HIS A 226 -7.02 -11.33 27.71
CA HIS A 226 -6.75 -10.10 28.44
C HIS A 226 -5.79 -10.40 29.60
N HIS A 227 -4.86 -9.49 29.87
CA HIS A 227 -3.75 -9.74 30.79
C HIS A 227 -3.70 -8.76 31.96
N GLY A 228 -4.56 -7.73 31.97
CA GLY A 228 -4.41 -6.58 32.86
C GLY A 228 -3.02 -5.98 32.72
N ASN A 229 -2.36 -5.75 33.85
CA ASN A 229 -1.01 -5.20 33.95
C ASN A 229 0.11 -6.26 34.08
N ARG A 230 -0.21 -7.55 33.91
CA ARG A 230 0.76 -8.65 34.20
C ARG A 230 1.87 -8.81 33.16
N GLN A 231 1.76 -8.13 32.02
CA GLN A 231 2.69 -8.23 30.90
C GLN A 231 3.04 -6.84 30.36
N PRO A 232 3.71 -5.99 31.17
CA PRO A 232 4.13 -4.67 30.72
C PRO A 232 5.19 -4.81 29.62
N TYR A 233 5.08 -3.95 28.61
CA TYR A 233 6.08 -3.82 27.55
C TYR A 233 7.24 -2.92 27.99
N SER A 234 6.92 -1.82 28.68
CA SER A 234 7.91 -0.89 29.24
C SER A 234 7.58 -0.57 30.69
N LYS A 235 8.59 -0.46 31.55
CA LYS A 235 8.42 0.04 32.94
C LYS A 235 8.38 1.57 33.00
N GLU A 236 8.92 2.24 31.99
CA GLU A 236 9.11 3.69 31.98
C GLU A 236 8.01 4.42 31.19
N GLN A 237 7.40 3.74 30.22
CA GLN A 237 6.38 4.30 29.33
C GLN A 237 5.07 3.56 29.54
N SER A 238 4.19 4.09 30.38
CA SER A 238 2.87 3.49 30.65
C SER A 238 1.97 3.48 29.41
N GLU A 239 2.14 4.46 28.51
CA GLU A 239 1.38 4.61 27.26
C GLU A 239 1.43 3.36 26.38
N VAL A 240 2.64 2.79 26.18
CA VAL A 240 2.84 1.60 25.33
C VAL A 240 2.34 0.31 25.99
N ASN A 241 2.04 0.34 27.29
CA ASN A 241 1.42 -0.79 28.00
C ASN A 241 -0.09 -0.85 27.78
N ARG A 242 -0.74 0.30 27.58
CA ARG A 242 -2.19 0.39 27.36
C ARG A 242 -2.51 0.10 25.90
N ARG A 243 -2.51 -1.19 25.55
CA ARG A 243 -2.70 -1.61 24.17
C ARG A 243 -3.60 -2.82 24.03
N VAL A 244 -4.23 -2.93 22.87
CA VAL A 244 -4.74 -4.19 22.34
C VAL A 244 -3.91 -4.55 21.11
N ARG A 245 -3.27 -5.70 21.14
CA ARG A 245 -2.50 -6.23 20.02
C ARG A 245 -3.36 -7.21 19.22
N ILE A 246 -3.44 -7.00 17.91
CA ILE A 246 -4.17 -7.82 16.95
C ILE A 246 -3.15 -8.49 16.04
N ARG A 247 -3.19 -9.82 15.94
CA ARG A 247 -2.30 -10.60 15.06
C ARG A 247 -3.07 -11.48 14.11
N LEU A 248 -2.73 -11.42 12.82
CA LEU A 248 -3.29 -12.26 11.77
C LEU A 248 -2.42 -13.51 11.58
N VAL A 249 -3.03 -14.68 11.68
CA VAL A 249 -2.34 -15.97 11.51
C VAL A 249 -2.79 -16.61 10.21
N LYS A 250 -1.84 -16.85 9.31
CA LYS A 250 -2.05 -17.56 8.05
C LYS A 250 -1.91 -19.07 8.24
N ALA A 251 -2.55 -19.84 7.35
CA ALA A 251 -2.26 -21.26 7.21
C ALA A 251 -0.79 -21.46 6.84
N VAL A 252 -0.16 -22.46 7.46
CA VAL A 252 1.16 -22.98 7.07
C VAL A 252 1.01 -23.83 5.82
#